data_AF-A0A919VGQ8-F1
#
_entry.id   AF-A0A919VGQ8-F1
#
_cell.length_a   1.000
_cell.length_b   1.000
_cell.length_c   1.000
_cell.angle_alpha   90.00
_cell.angle_beta   90.00
_cell.angle_gamma   90.00
#
_symmetry.space_group_name_H-M   'P 1'
#
loop_
_entity.id
_entity.type
_entity.pdbx_description
1 polymer ?
#
loop_
_entity_poly.entity_id
_entity_poly.type
_entity_poly.pdbx_seq_one_letter_code
_entity_poly.pdbx_strand_id
1 'polypeptide(L)'
;MKKNAGIFVRISYKLDDNSKTIIKDMTAKYREMNIPRYLLCGGTHNKNGGTFIFHANNLKEAEMIINNNPFVGTEFYSFEIFSKNYIAL
;
A
#
# COMPACT_ATOMS: atom_id res chain seq x y z
N MET A 1 5.07 13.45 -27.63
CA MET A 1 6.16 12.82 -26.84
C MET A 1 5.53 11.85 -25.83
N LYS A 2 5.90 10.56 -25.80
CA LYS A 2 5.38 9.63 -24.77
C LYS A 2 6.00 9.99 -23.41
N LYS A 3 5.20 10.44 -22.45
CA LYS A 3 5.64 10.60 -21.06
C LYS A 3 5.19 9.36 -20.28
N ASN A 4 6.15 8.69 -19.64
CA ASN A 4 5.85 7.65 -18.66
C ASN A 4 5.26 8.34 -17.42
N ALA A 5 4.06 7.94 -17.00
CA ALA A 5 3.43 8.50 -15.81
C ALA A 5 4.11 8.06 -14.51
N GLY A 6 4.95 7.02 -14.57
CA GLY A 6 5.48 6.32 -13.41
C GLY A 6 4.68 5.06 -13.08
N ILE A 7 5.15 4.34 -12.07
CA ILE A 7 4.48 3.18 -11.50
C ILE A 7 3.83 3.63 -10.19
N PHE A 8 2.56 3.30 -9.99
CA PHE A 8 1.85 3.61 -8.77
C PHE A 8 1.32 2.34 -8.14
N VAL A 9 1.50 2.21 -6.83
CA VAL A 9 0.96 1.11 -6.03
C VAL A 9 -0.17 1.65 -5.20
N ARG A 10 -1.37 1.14 -5.41
CA ARG A 10 -2.50 1.39 -4.53
C ARG A 10 -2.62 0.22 -3.56
N ILE A 11 -2.52 0.51 -2.28
CA ILE A 11 -2.81 -0.44 -1.19
C ILE A 11 -4.17 -0.09 -0.63
N SER A 12 -5.03 -1.08 -0.43
CA SER A 12 -6.31 -0.92 0.25
C SER A 12 -6.47 -1.96 1.35
N TYR A 13 -7.15 -1.57 2.42
CA TYR A 13 -7.54 -2.49 3.47
C TYR A 13 -8.94 -2.19 3.98
N LYS A 14 -9.70 -3.22 4.34
CA LYS A 14 -11.08 -3.09 4.82
C LYS A 14 -11.26 -3.78 6.17
N LEU A 15 -11.63 -3.01 7.18
CA LEU A 15 -11.78 -3.49 8.54
C LEU A 15 -13.23 -3.81 8.86
N ASP A 16 -13.46 -5.04 9.27
CA ASP A 16 -14.61 -5.52 10.05
C ASP A 16 -14.21 -5.72 11.52
N ASP A 17 -15.12 -6.21 12.35
CA ASP A 17 -14.85 -6.35 13.79
C ASP A 17 -13.84 -7.48 14.12
N ASN A 18 -13.74 -8.50 13.27
CA ASN A 18 -12.77 -9.59 13.42
C ASN A 18 -11.34 -9.12 13.09
N SER A 19 -11.20 -8.38 11.98
CA SER A 19 -9.92 -7.85 11.51
C SER A 19 -9.34 -6.77 12.42
N LYS A 20 -10.16 -6.01 13.15
CA LYS A 20 -9.68 -5.03 14.15
C LYS A 20 -8.84 -5.68 15.25
N THR A 21 -9.22 -6.87 15.71
CA THR A 21 -8.46 -7.61 16.73
C THR A 21 -7.11 -8.07 16.19
N ILE A 22 -7.10 -8.62 14.97
CA ILE A 22 -5.90 -9.08 14.27
C ILE A 22 -4.89 -7.94 14.07
N ILE A 23 -5.37 -6.75 13.73
CA ILE A 23 -4.50 -5.59 13.51
C ILE A 23 -3.81 -5.14 14.79
N LYS A 24 -4.52 -5.15 15.92
CA LYS A 24 -3.93 -4.73 17.20
C LYS A 24 -2.69 -5.57 17.54
N ASP A 25 -2.75 -6.87 17.28
CA ASP A 25 -1.65 -7.80 17.51
C ASP A 25 -0.52 -7.63 16.48
N MET A 26 -0.86 -7.39 15.20
CA MET A 26 0.13 -7.14 14.13
C MET A 26 0.88 -5.81 14.34
N THR A 27 0.20 -4.77 14.83
CA THR A 27 0.79 -3.44 15.03
C THR A 27 1.87 -3.47 16.11
N ALA A 28 1.68 -4.28 17.15
CA ALA A 28 2.69 -4.49 18.20
C ALA A 28 3.96 -5.13 17.62
N LYS A 29 3.81 -6.20 16.82
CA LYS A 29 4.94 -6.86 16.14
C LYS A 29 5.67 -5.93 15.18
N TYR A 30 4.94 -5.15 14.38
CA TYR A 30 5.55 -4.25 13.38
C TYR A 30 6.34 -3.10 14.00
N ARG A 31 5.98 -2.65 15.21
CA ARG A 31 6.72 -1.60 15.93
C ARG A 31 8.13 -2.07 16.31
N GLU A 32 8.32 -3.37 16.53
CA GLU A 32 9.61 -3.98 16.86
C GLU A 32 10.46 -4.31 15.62
N MET A 33 9.88 -4.30 14.42
CA MET A 33 10.59 -4.60 13.19
C MET A 33 11.26 -3.34 12.60
N ASN A 34 12.55 -3.45 12.28
CA ASN A 34 13.34 -2.36 11.69
C ASN A 34 13.13 -2.25 10.17
N ILE A 35 11.87 -2.11 9.74
CA ILE A 35 11.47 -2.11 8.32
C ILE A 35 11.51 -0.67 7.78
N PRO A 36 12.03 -0.45 6.55
CA PRO A 36 11.96 0.85 5.88
C PRO A 36 10.51 1.36 5.79
N ARG A 37 10.24 2.54 6.36
CA ARG A 37 8.90 3.14 6.37
C ARG A 37 8.76 4.09 5.19
N TYR A 38 7.80 3.83 4.32
CA TYR A 38 7.44 4.76 3.24
C TYR A 38 6.55 5.87 3.81
N LEU A 39 7.07 7.11 3.87
CA LEU A 39 6.41 8.26 4.53
C LEU A 39 5.49 9.05 3.59
N LEU A 40 5.63 8.90 2.27
CA LEU A 40 4.91 9.70 1.28
C LEU A 40 3.83 8.86 0.61
N CYS A 41 2.59 9.02 1.08
CA CYS A 41 1.40 8.48 0.41
C CYS A 41 0.25 9.48 0.49
N GLY A 42 -0.63 9.47 -0.51
CA GLY A 42 -1.93 10.14 -0.47
C GLY A 42 -3.02 9.10 -0.32
N GLY A 43 -4.07 9.37 0.47
CA GLY A 43 -5.07 8.37 0.75
C GLY A 43 -6.27 8.84 1.58
N THR A 44 -7.29 8.00 1.62
CA THR A 44 -8.44 8.12 2.51
C THR A 44 -8.33 7.07 3.61
N HIS A 45 -8.49 7.50 4.86
CA HIS A 45 -8.51 6.64 6.04
C HIS A 45 -9.82 6.85 6.80
N ASN A 46 -10.49 5.76 7.17
CA ASN A 46 -11.61 5.77 8.09
C ASN A 46 -11.54 4.58 9.07
N LYS A 47 -12.45 4.55 10.05
CA LYS A 47 -12.49 3.50 11.10
C LYS A 47 -12.69 2.07 10.58
N ASN A 48 -13.12 1.91 9.33
CA ASN A 48 -13.45 0.64 8.69
C ASN A 48 -12.51 0.32 7.52
N GLY A 49 -11.38 1.02 7.37
CA GLY A 49 -10.44 0.76 6.28
C GLY A 49 -9.76 2.01 5.74
N GLY A 50 -8.93 1.80 4.72
CA GLY A 50 -8.26 2.89 4.05
C GLY A 50 -7.62 2.46 2.74
N THR A 51 -7.29 3.47 1.94
CA THR A 51 -6.55 3.30 0.69
C THR A 51 -5.39 4.28 0.67
N PHE A 52 -4.21 3.80 0.31
CA PHE A 52 -3.00 4.59 0.12
C PHE A 52 -2.47 4.39 -1.30
N ILE A 53 -1.96 5.45 -1.91
CA ILE A 53 -1.27 5.38 -3.21
C ILE A 53 0.19 5.83 -3.01
N PHE A 54 1.12 4.98 -3.45
CA PHE A 54 2.55 5.21 -3.48
C PHE A 54 3.03 5.36 -4.92
N HIS A 55 3.98 6.25 -5.17
CA HIS A 55 4.73 6.28 -6.42
C HIS A 55 5.99 5.42 -6.25
N ALA A 56 6.22 4.49 -7.18
CA ALA A 56 7.38 3.61 -7.22
C ALA A 56 8.24 3.94 -8.45
N ASN A 57 9.55 3.95 -8.26
CA ASN A 57 10.53 4.23 -9.31
C ASN A 57 10.64 3.06 -10.31
N ASN A 58 10.37 1.84 -9.86
CA ASN A 58 10.42 0.62 -10.67
C ASN A 58 9.54 -0.49 -10.06
N LEU A 59 9.36 -1.59 -10.79
CA LEU A 59 8.55 -2.72 -10.33
C LEU A 59 9.12 -3.40 -9.08
N LYS A 60 10.44 -3.41 -8.89
CA LYS A 60 11.05 -3.99 -7.69
C LYS A 60 10.70 -3.19 -6.44
N GLU A 61 10.69 -1.86 -6.52
CA GLU A 61 10.22 -1.01 -5.43
C GLU A 61 8.71 -1.17 -5.21
N ALA A 62 7.92 -1.32 -6.27
CA ALA A 62 6.50 -1.62 -6.15
C ALA A 62 6.25 -2.92 -5.36
N GLU A 63 6.98 -3.99 -5.69
CA GLU A 63 6.94 -5.26 -4.94
C GLU A 63 7.38 -5.08 -3.48
N MET A 64 8.41 -4.28 -3.23
CA MET A 64 8.84 -3.97 -1.86
C MET A 64 7.74 -3.23 -1.07
N ILE A 65 7.02 -2.29 -1.68
CA ILE A 65 5.90 -1.58 -1.04
C ILE A 65 4.77 -2.56 -0.70
N ILE A 66 4.45 -3.46 -1.63
CA ILE A 66 3.39 -4.46 -1.47
C ILE A 66 3.73 -5.45 -0.36
N ASN A 67 4.97 -5.96 -0.33
CA ASN A 67 5.36 -7.04 0.57
C ASN A 67 5.77 -6.57 1.98
N ASN A 68 6.10 -5.28 2.14
CA ASN A 68 6.44 -4.69 3.44
C ASN A 68 5.27 -3.91 4.08
N ASN A 69 4.03 -4.27 3.74
CA ASN A 69 2.86 -3.72 4.42
C ASN A 69 2.48 -4.58 5.65
N PRO A 70 2.06 -3.97 6.78
CA PRO A 70 1.63 -4.73 7.97
C PRO A 70 0.49 -5.71 7.75
N PHE A 71 -0.31 -5.52 6.71
CA PHE A 71 -1.50 -6.32 6.45
C PHE A 71 -1.27 -7.42 5.40
N VAL A 72 -0.04 -7.64 4.94
CA VAL A 72 0.27 -8.70 3.98
C VAL A 72 -0.17 -10.06 4.51
N GLY A 73 -0.83 -10.85 3.65
CA GLY A 73 -1.34 -12.17 3.99
C GLY A 73 -2.68 -12.17 4.73
N THR A 74 -3.24 -11.01 5.04
CA THR A 74 -4.59 -10.91 5.60
C THR A 74 -5.65 -10.88 4.49
N GLU A 75 -6.84 -11.41 4.76
CA GLU A 75 -7.95 -11.41 3.80
C GLU A 75 -8.47 -10.01 3.47
N PHE A 76 -8.19 -9.05 4.35
CA PHE A 76 -8.62 -7.67 4.20
C PHE A 76 -7.58 -6.77 3.53
N TYR A 77 -6.43 -7.30 3.09
CA TYR A 77 -5.41 -6.55 2.36
C TYR A 77 -5.52 -6.79 0.86
N SER A 78 -5.50 -5.71 0.08
CA SER A 78 -5.42 -5.79 -1.36
C SER A 78 -4.51 -4.71 -1.93
N PHE A 79 -3.98 -4.98 -3.13
CA PHE A 79 -3.15 -4.03 -3.84
C PHE A 79 -3.43 -4.04 -5.34
N GLU A 80 -3.13 -2.92 -5.99
CA GLU A 80 -3.18 -2.74 -7.44
C GLU A 80 -1.93 -1.99 -7.90
N ILE A 81 -1.34 -2.42 -9.01
CA ILE A 81 -0.23 -1.70 -9.67
C ILE A 81 -0.78 -1.00 -10.89
N PHE A 82 -0.66 0.33 -10.93
CA PHE A 82 -0.97 1.14 -12.10
C PHE A 82 0.31 1.55 -12.80
N SER A 83 0.37 1.30 -14.11
CA SER A 83 1.28 2.01 -15.00
C SER A 83 0.45 2.59 -16.13
N LYS A 84 0.56 3.91 -16.36
CA LYS A 84 -0.08 4.55 -17.50
C LYS A 84 0.99 5.27 -18.32
N ASN A 85 0.91 5.11 -19.63
CA ASN A 85 1.65 5.93 -20.57
C ASN A 85 0.65 6.92 -21.15
N TYR A 86 0.93 8.22 -21.06
CA TYR A 86 0.09 9.22 -21.72
C TYR A 86 0.71 9.63 -23.04
N ILE A 87 -0.12 9.69 -24.07
CA ILE A 87 0.18 10.46 -25.27
C ILE A 87 -0.20 11.90 -24.91
N ALA A 88 0.78 12.76 -24.70
CA ALA A 88 0.53 14.20 -24.68
C ALA A 88 0.16 14.60 -26.12
N LEU A 89 -1.12 14.98 -26.31
CA LEU A 89 -1.62 15.61 -27.52
C LEU A 89 -1.11 17.04 -27.62
#